data_AF-A0AAE1M6L0-F1
#
_entry.id   AF-A0AAE1M6L0-F1
#
_cell.length_a   1.000
_cell.length_b   1.000
_cell.length_c   1.000
_cell.angle_alpha   90.00
_cell.angle_beta   90.00
_cell.angle_gamma   90.00
#
_symmetry.space_group_name_H-M   'P 1'
#
loop_
_entity.id
_entity.type
_entity.pdbx_description
1 polymer ?
#
loop_
_entity_poly.entity_id
_entity_poly.type
_entity_poly.pdbx_seq_one_letter_code
_entity_poly.pdbx_strand_id
1 'polypeptide(L)'
;MTPNKINPPNNYRYAVVHLINSSSFHYVQSPTTAGLDPRPRDPLARLRSGDATGHNEALQLLTIGVIWMVHGHYSIPQITPDEIPGTVDLCKFYQNLLHPNFVHAYIYIMAFTITEADAVDTTSKGKDKKIDDNAISRHLSNNATQADHEGQGKAYDVETQRAIQGDAHFHRLSWRRLTVVLIVEAIALGSLSLPAAFATLGMVAGVILCIGVGLVAMYASYILGEVKLRYPEVAHYADIGRLMMGGIGSKLFSIIFASQLILITGSHCLTGTIAFETITGSGVCSLAFGVVSAIILFLLAIPPSFTEAAILGYIDFASIIIAIGITMIATGIQSSSQPGGLGASTWSAWPQKNLTFSEAIVAVNSIVFAYAFAGAQPSFMDEMHTPKDYIKSIWWLGVIEVVIYTITGAVIYAFVGQDVQSPALLSAGSVVSRVAFGVALPVIFISGSINTTVVARFIHGRIYRNSITRYVNTVRGWVSWLAVVGIVTLIAWIIAEAIPFFSELLSISSSLFVSGLSFYLPPVMWYVLLKEGEWYERRNWKTAFFNGSVFIIGIIILVCGTYASIVELIHKFQRHAVNRPFTCQSLA
;
A
#
# COMPACT_ATOMS: atom_id res chain seq x y z
N MET A 1 41.32 -39.75 32.10
CA MET A 1 39.98 -39.77 32.70
C MET A 1 39.06 -38.96 31.82
N THR A 2 37.93 -39.56 31.46
CA THR A 2 36.87 -39.10 30.56
C THR A 2 36.21 -37.78 30.99
N PRO A 3 35.69 -36.98 30.06
CA PRO A 3 34.89 -35.80 30.35
C PRO A 3 33.39 -36.16 30.47
N ASN A 4 32.72 -35.70 31.53
CA ASN A 4 31.27 -35.77 31.66
C ASN A 4 30.63 -34.61 30.88
N LYS A 5 29.87 -34.96 29.84
CA LYS A 5 28.92 -34.09 29.14
C LYS A 5 27.64 -33.96 29.98
N ILE A 6 27.19 -32.73 30.21
CA ILE A 6 25.83 -32.44 30.66
C ILE A 6 25.14 -31.66 29.54
N ASN A 7 24.18 -32.32 28.87
CA ASN A 7 23.27 -31.73 27.88
C ASN A 7 22.05 -31.11 28.60
N PRO A 8 21.61 -29.89 28.25
CA PRO A 8 20.25 -29.43 28.50
C PRO A 8 19.25 -29.91 27.41
N PRO A 9 17.94 -29.99 27.72
CA PRO A 9 16.99 -30.85 27.00
C PRO A 9 16.46 -30.28 25.67
N ASN A 10 16.37 -31.18 24.68
CA ASN A 10 15.70 -31.02 23.39
C ASN A 10 14.19 -30.83 23.57
N ASN A 11 13.70 -29.59 23.55
CA ASN A 11 12.27 -29.29 23.40
C ASN A 11 12.08 -28.17 22.37
N TYR A 12 12.37 -28.41 21.09
CA TYR A 12 11.81 -27.67 19.93
C TYR A 12 12.04 -28.40 18.58
N ARG A 13 12.34 -29.72 18.60
CA ARG A 13 12.57 -30.53 17.38
C ARG A 13 11.60 -31.71 17.17
N TYR A 14 10.57 -31.87 18.01
CA TYR A 14 9.61 -32.98 17.89
C TYR A 14 8.18 -32.58 17.49
N ALA A 15 7.90 -31.30 17.22
CA ALA A 15 6.57 -30.87 16.77
C ALA A 15 6.36 -30.91 15.23
N VAL A 16 7.43 -31.05 14.44
CA VAL A 16 7.36 -31.05 12.97
C VAL A 16 7.37 -32.46 12.36
N VAL A 17 7.77 -33.48 13.13
CA VAL A 17 7.86 -34.87 12.64
C VAL A 17 6.62 -35.71 12.99
N HIS A 18 5.78 -35.26 13.92
CA HIS A 18 4.54 -35.98 14.29
C HIS A 18 3.30 -35.60 13.45
N LEU A 19 3.36 -34.53 12.64
CA LEU A 19 2.28 -34.13 11.72
C LEU A 19 2.39 -34.78 10.32
N ILE A 20 3.54 -35.42 10.01
CA ILE A 20 3.79 -36.06 8.72
C ILE A 20 3.50 -37.58 8.76
N ASN A 21 3.36 -38.18 9.95
CA ASN A 21 3.29 -39.64 10.12
C ASN A 21 1.93 -40.20 10.60
N SER A 22 0.86 -39.39 10.64
CA SER A 22 -0.48 -39.86 11.06
C SER A 22 -1.51 -40.00 9.92
N SER A 23 -1.12 -39.86 8.66
CA SER A 23 -1.97 -40.11 7.50
C SER A 23 -1.93 -41.59 7.06
N SER A 24 -2.22 -42.47 8.01
CA SER A 24 -2.55 -43.88 7.77
C SER A 24 -3.80 -44.20 8.57
N PHE A 25 -4.99 -44.03 7.99
CA PHE A 25 -6.20 -44.60 8.56
C PHE A 25 -6.92 -45.47 7.53
N HIS A 26 -7.00 -46.74 7.93
CA HIS A 26 -7.61 -47.88 7.29
C HIS A 26 -9.11 -47.71 7.04
N TYR A 27 -9.54 -48.26 5.90
CA TYR A 27 -10.90 -48.70 5.65
C TYR A 27 -11.30 -49.78 6.69
N VAL A 28 -12.35 -49.55 7.47
CA VAL A 28 -13.03 -50.59 8.26
C VAL A 28 -14.55 -50.43 8.10
N GLN A 29 -15.19 -51.52 7.68
CA GLN A 29 -16.64 -51.66 7.47
C GLN A 29 -17.39 -52.17 8.73
N SER A 30 -18.56 -51.55 8.99
CA SER A 30 -19.82 -52.10 9.57
C SER A 30 -19.89 -52.43 11.10
N PRO A 31 -21.09 -52.59 11.75
CA PRO A 31 -22.47 -52.67 11.21
C PRO A 31 -23.63 -51.92 11.97
N THR A 32 -24.73 -51.70 11.24
CA THR A 32 -26.19 -51.60 11.55
C THR A 32 -26.81 -50.93 12.82
N THR A 33 -27.67 -49.94 12.51
CA THR A 33 -29.04 -49.58 13.01
C THR A 33 -29.29 -49.09 14.45
N ALA A 34 -29.64 -47.80 14.60
CA ALA A 34 -30.97 -47.32 15.08
C ALA A 34 -31.04 -45.78 15.18
N GLY A 35 -32.10 -45.16 14.64
CA GLY A 35 -32.61 -43.84 15.07
C GLY A 35 -32.25 -42.61 14.21
N LEU A 36 -33.27 -41.95 13.66
CA LEU A 36 -33.27 -40.84 12.70
C LEU A 36 -32.91 -39.44 13.27
N ASP A 37 -32.13 -38.63 12.52
CA ASP A 37 -32.46 -37.24 12.10
C ASP A 37 -31.64 -36.89 10.82
N PRO A 38 -32.24 -36.76 9.63
CA PRO A 38 -31.54 -36.42 8.40
C PRO A 38 -31.61 -34.91 8.15
N ARG A 39 -30.61 -34.14 8.59
CA ARG A 39 -30.35 -32.79 8.09
C ARG A 39 -28.86 -32.56 7.82
N PRO A 40 -28.46 -32.05 6.65
CA PRO A 40 -27.09 -31.60 6.43
C PRO A 40 -26.84 -30.40 7.35
N ARG A 41 -25.88 -30.52 8.28
CA ARG A 41 -25.51 -29.40 9.15
C ARG A 41 -24.70 -28.40 8.33
N ASP A 42 -25.35 -27.30 7.99
CA ASP A 42 -24.81 -26.12 7.33
C ASP A 42 -23.64 -25.51 8.13
N PRO A 43 -22.41 -25.43 7.57
CA PRO A 43 -21.27 -24.76 8.20
C PRO A 43 -21.52 -23.26 8.48
N LEU A 44 -22.39 -22.61 7.71
CA LEU A 44 -22.73 -21.18 7.87
C LEU A 44 -23.51 -20.90 9.15
N ALA A 45 -24.25 -21.88 9.68
CA ALA A 45 -24.98 -21.73 10.93
C ALA A 45 -24.06 -21.63 12.16
N ARG A 46 -22.86 -22.24 12.11
CA ARG A 46 -21.87 -22.15 13.21
C ARG A 46 -21.06 -20.85 13.19
N LEU A 47 -20.97 -20.19 12.04
CA LEU A 47 -20.29 -18.90 11.90
C LEU A 47 -21.13 -17.74 12.43
N ARG A 48 -22.47 -17.81 12.35
CA ARG A 48 -23.37 -16.84 13.02
C ARG A 48 -23.30 -16.91 14.55
N SER A 49 -22.85 -18.01 15.13
CA SER A 49 -22.72 -18.18 16.59
C SER A 49 -21.37 -17.75 17.18
N GLY A 50 -20.45 -17.21 16.37
CA GLY A 50 -19.18 -16.64 16.88
C GLY A 50 -18.19 -17.65 17.45
N ASP A 51 -18.23 -18.91 16.99
CA ASP A 51 -17.36 -19.97 17.52
C ASP A 51 -15.96 -19.93 16.86
N ALA A 52 -14.90 -19.94 17.67
CA ALA A 52 -13.51 -19.72 17.27
C ALA A 52 -12.93 -20.85 16.37
N THR A 53 -13.60 -21.99 16.32
CA THR A 53 -13.20 -23.16 15.51
C THR A 53 -13.46 -22.97 14.02
N GLY A 54 -14.52 -22.27 13.62
CA GLY A 54 -14.82 -21.98 12.21
C GLY A 54 -13.83 -20.99 11.57
N HIS A 55 -13.21 -20.12 12.36
CA HIS A 55 -12.14 -19.21 11.92
C HIS A 55 -10.86 -19.96 11.54
N ASN A 56 -10.51 -21.03 12.28
CA ASN A 56 -9.32 -21.82 12.00
C ASN A 56 -9.51 -22.70 10.75
N GLU A 57 -10.71 -23.19 10.47
CA GLU A 57 -11.01 -23.97 9.26
C GLU A 57 -10.93 -23.10 7.99
N ALA A 58 -11.39 -21.84 8.05
CA ALA A 58 -11.26 -20.89 6.93
C ALA A 58 -9.80 -20.45 6.70
N LEU A 59 -9.03 -20.25 7.77
CA LEU A 59 -7.60 -19.94 7.70
C LEU A 59 -6.81 -21.13 7.14
N GLN A 60 -7.19 -22.37 7.48
CA GLN A 60 -6.62 -23.58 6.89
C GLN A 60 -6.93 -23.67 5.39
N LEU A 61 -8.15 -23.34 4.94
CA LEU A 61 -8.48 -23.36 3.51
C LEU A 61 -7.72 -22.30 2.69
N LEU A 62 -7.52 -21.10 3.25
CA LEU A 62 -6.68 -20.05 2.64
C LEU A 62 -5.20 -20.47 2.59
N THR A 63 -4.70 -21.07 3.66
CA THR A 63 -3.32 -21.55 3.73
C THR A 63 -3.10 -22.75 2.80
N ILE A 64 -4.08 -23.67 2.69
CA ILE A 64 -4.06 -24.79 1.74
C ILE A 64 -4.13 -24.28 0.30
N GLY A 65 -4.93 -23.25 0.01
CA GLY A 65 -4.98 -22.62 -1.32
C GLY A 65 -3.64 -21.97 -1.72
N VAL A 66 -2.97 -21.30 -0.78
CA VAL A 66 -1.64 -20.71 -0.99
C VAL A 66 -0.56 -21.80 -1.10
N ILE A 67 -0.61 -22.85 -0.29
CA ILE A 67 0.33 -23.98 -0.38
C ILE A 67 0.15 -24.76 -1.70
N TRP A 68 -1.10 -24.93 -2.17
CA TRP A 68 -1.42 -25.55 -3.46
C TRP A 68 -0.91 -24.71 -4.65
N MET A 69 -0.96 -23.38 -4.56
CA MET A 69 -0.33 -22.48 -5.54
C MET A 69 1.21 -22.58 -5.57
N VAL A 70 1.84 -22.88 -4.44
CA VAL A 70 3.32 -22.93 -4.33
C VAL A 70 3.89 -24.32 -4.64
N HIS A 71 3.14 -25.41 -4.44
CA HIS A 71 3.63 -26.79 -4.58
C HIS A 71 2.97 -27.61 -5.70
N GLY A 72 2.36 -26.97 -6.69
CA GLY A 72 1.76 -27.61 -7.86
C GLY A 72 2.75 -28.26 -8.84
N HIS A 73 3.64 -29.11 -8.36
CA HIS A 73 4.39 -30.10 -9.13
C HIS A 73 4.64 -31.28 -8.21
N TYR A 74 3.96 -32.40 -8.45
CA TYR A 74 4.37 -33.80 -8.24
C TYR A 74 3.12 -34.67 -8.10
N SER A 75 2.73 -35.33 -9.20
CA SER A 75 2.16 -36.69 -9.24
C SER A 75 1.73 -36.99 -10.68
N ILE A 76 2.56 -37.76 -11.41
CA ILE A 76 2.22 -38.33 -12.72
C ILE A 76 1.80 -39.78 -12.47
N PRO A 77 0.57 -40.22 -12.81
CA PRO A 77 0.28 -41.63 -13.01
C PRO A 77 0.69 -42.04 -14.43
N GLN A 78 1.32 -43.21 -14.53
CA GLN A 78 1.77 -43.84 -15.76
C GLN A 78 0.62 -44.03 -16.76
N ILE A 79 0.78 -43.47 -17.97
CA ILE A 79 -0.02 -43.79 -19.15
C ILE A 79 0.96 -44.20 -20.27
N THR A 80 0.64 -45.32 -20.91
CA THR A 80 1.39 -45.97 -21.99
C THR A 80 1.56 -45.08 -23.23
N PRO A 81 2.59 -45.31 -24.07
CA PRO A 81 2.99 -44.39 -25.12
C PRO A 81 2.14 -44.60 -26.37
N ASP A 82 1.14 -43.74 -26.59
CA ASP A 82 0.60 -43.38 -27.90
C ASP A 82 -0.46 -42.27 -27.72
N GLU A 83 -0.02 -41.06 -27.39
CA GLU A 83 -0.71 -39.80 -27.65
C GLU A 83 0.16 -38.64 -27.13
N ILE A 84 0.38 -37.63 -27.96
CA ILE A 84 1.07 -36.39 -27.58
C ILE A 84 -0.01 -35.40 -27.11
N PRO A 85 -0.01 -34.93 -25.85
CA PRO A 85 -0.65 -33.66 -25.53
C PRO A 85 0.38 -32.69 -24.92
N GLY A 86 0.93 -31.85 -25.79
CA GLY A 86 1.55 -30.60 -25.40
C GLY A 86 0.53 -29.48 -25.49
N THR A 87 -0.11 -29.15 -24.37
CA THR A 87 -0.71 -27.84 -24.06
C THR A 87 -1.12 -27.88 -22.60
N VAL A 88 -0.44 -27.13 -21.75
CA VAL A 88 -0.97 -26.79 -20.42
C VAL A 88 -2.24 -25.98 -20.68
N ASP A 89 -3.37 -26.47 -20.17
CA ASP A 89 -4.70 -25.90 -20.34
C ASP A 89 -4.82 -24.60 -19.51
N LEU A 90 -4.10 -23.55 -19.94
CA LEU A 90 -4.01 -22.22 -19.30
C LEU A 90 -5.41 -21.61 -19.12
N CYS A 91 -6.38 -21.96 -19.98
CA CYS A 91 -7.78 -21.56 -19.85
C CYS A 91 -8.40 -21.98 -18.51
N LYS A 92 -8.06 -23.16 -17.97
CA LYS A 92 -8.57 -23.61 -16.66
C LYS A 92 -7.93 -22.83 -15.49
N PHE A 93 -6.67 -22.42 -15.63
CA PHE A 93 -6.02 -21.55 -14.64
C PHE A 93 -6.68 -20.16 -14.59
N TYR A 94 -7.01 -19.58 -15.75
CA TYR A 94 -7.70 -18.29 -15.83
C TYR A 94 -9.18 -18.35 -15.42
N GLN A 95 -9.90 -19.43 -15.73
CA GLN A 95 -11.26 -19.64 -15.24
C GLN A 95 -11.31 -19.78 -13.70
N ASN A 96 -10.25 -20.30 -13.08
CA ASN A 96 -10.15 -20.38 -11.62
C ASN A 96 -9.90 -19.02 -10.96
N LEU A 97 -9.22 -18.08 -11.61
CA LEU A 97 -9.08 -16.69 -11.15
C LEU A 97 -10.39 -15.88 -11.25
N LEU A 98 -11.23 -16.21 -12.23
CA LEU A 98 -12.58 -15.64 -12.42
C LEU A 98 -13.67 -16.36 -11.60
N HIS A 99 -13.30 -17.36 -10.79
CA HIS A 99 -14.26 -18.16 -10.02
C HIS A 99 -14.94 -17.30 -8.93
N PRO A 100 -16.25 -17.48 -8.64
CA PRO A 100 -16.98 -16.72 -7.61
C PRO A 100 -16.36 -16.72 -6.21
N ASN A 101 -15.39 -17.60 -5.95
CA ASN A 101 -14.63 -17.64 -4.69
C ASN A 101 -13.65 -16.46 -4.55
N PHE A 102 -13.15 -15.89 -5.66
CA PHE A 102 -12.28 -14.70 -5.63
C PHE A 102 -13.07 -13.40 -5.42
N VAL A 103 -14.25 -13.29 -6.03
CA VAL A 103 -15.21 -12.20 -5.73
C VAL A 103 -15.67 -12.29 -4.28
N HIS A 104 -15.91 -13.50 -3.76
CA HIS A 104 -16.16 -13.70 -2.33
C HIS A 104 -14.98 -13.32 -1.44
N ALA A 105 -13.72 -13.58 -1.84
CA ALA A 105 -12.54 -13.13 -1.09
C ALA A 105 -12.45 -11.59 -1.05
N TYR A 106 -12.76 -10.91 -2.16
CA TYR A 106 -12.84 -9.45 -2.23
C TYR A 106 -13.96 -8.90 -1.32
N ILE A 107 -15.16 -9.51 -1.35
CA ILE A 107 -16.28 -9.19 -0.44
C ILE A 107 -15.92 -9.50 1.02
N TYR A 108 -15.14 -10.55 1.28
CA TYR A 108 -14.71 -10.94 2.63
C TYR A 108 -13.65 -10.00 3.19
N ILE A 109 -12.71 -9.51 2.35
CA ILE A 109 -11.75 -8.45 2.72
C ILE A 109 -12.49 -7.14 3.01
N MET A 110 -13.49 -6.80 2.19
CA MET A 110 -14.42 -5.68 2.43
C MET A 110 -15.16 -5.84 3.76
N ALA A 111 -15.72 -7.01 4.03
CA ALA A 111 -16.45 -7.27 5.27
C ALA A 111 -15.52 -7.28 6.50
N PHE A 112 -14.31 -7.84 6.39
CA PHE A 112 -13.33 -7.88 7.48
C PHE A 112 -12.85 -6.48 7.88
N THR A 113 -12.54 -5.62 6.90
CA THR A 113 -12.10 -4.24 7.16
C THR A 113 -13.21 -3.37 7.77
N ILE A 114 -14.46 -3.53 7.32
CA ILE A 114 -15.63 -2.84 7.89
C ILE A 114 -15.94 -3.35 9.31
N THR A 115 -15.87 -4.66 9.55
CA THR A 115 -16.22 -5.25 10.86
C THR A 115 -15.19 -4.93 11.95
N GLU A 116 -13.89 -4.84 11.63
CA GLU A 116 -12.88 -4.36 12.58
C GLU A 116 -13.01 -2.86 12.86
N ALA A 117 -13.47 -2.04 11.90
CA ALA A 117 -13.73 -0.62 12.12
C ALA A 117 -14.82 -0.38 13.19
N ASP A 118 -15.91 -1.15 13.15
CA ASP A 118 -16.99 -1.08 14.15
C ASP A 118 -16.57 -1.64 15.52
N ALA A 119 -15.74 -2.68 15.55
CA ALA A 119 -15.22 -3.28 16.79
C ALA A 119 -14.20 -2.36 17.52
N VAL A 120 -13.47 -1.52 16.78
CA VAL A 120 -12.53 -0.54 17.33
C VAL A 120 -13.26 0.66 17.95
N ASP A 121 -14.36 1.15 17.36
CA ASP A 121 -15.13 2.28 17.92
C ASP A 121 -15.88 1.87 19.21
N THR A 122 -16.36 0.63 19.29
CA THR A 122 -17.01 0.10 20.52
C THR A 122 -16.02 -0.18 21.65
N THR A 123 -14.79 -0.62 21.34
CA THR A 123 -13.75 -0.82 22.38
C THR A 123 -13.11 0.46 22.88
N SER A 124 -13.06 1.53 22.07
CA SER A 124 -12.58 2.86 22.49
C SER A 124 -13.52 3.52 23.51
N LYS A 125 -14.83 3.55 23.22
CA LYS A 125 -15.85 4.14 24.12
C LYS A 125 -15.98 3.41 25.47
N GLY A 126 -15.64 2.12 25.52
CA GLY A 126 -15.73 1.29 26.72
C GLY A 126 -14.53 1.39 27.68
N LYS A 127 -13.33 1.74 27.19
CA LYS A 127 -12.11 1.85 28.01
C LYS A 127 -11.86 3.26 28.54
N ASP A 128 -12.19 4.30 27.78
CA ASP A 128 -11.94 5.69 28.19
C ASP A 128 -12.84 6.12 29.37
N LYS A 129 -14.05 5.57 29.49
CA LYS A 129 -14.99 5.95 30.55
C LYS A 129 -14.72 5.32 31.92
N LYS A 130 -13.83 4.31 32.01
CA LYS A 130 -13.61 3.53 33.25
C LYS A 130 -12.25 3.74 33.90
N ILE A 131 -11.32 4.41 33.20
CA ILE A 131 -9.95 4.61 33.68
C ILE A 131 -9.73 6.03 34.25
N ASP A 132 -10.60 7.02 33.96
CA ASP A 132 -10.31 8.41 34.31
C ASP A 132 -10.90 8.93 35.65
N ASP A 133 -12.06 8.48 36.12
CA ASP A 133 -12.68 9.15 37.30
C ASP A 133 -12.03 8.77 38.65
N ASN A 134 -11.49 7.56 38.77
CA ASN A 134 -10.93 7.04 40.03
C ASN A 134 -9.43 7.35 40.22
N ALA A 135 -8.68 7.58 39.13
CA ALA A 135 -7.26 7.93 39.20
C ALA A 135 -7.07 9.44 39.41
N ILE A 136 -7.89 10.26 38.77
CA ILE A 136 -7.87 11.72 38.90
C ILE A 136 -8.30 12.15 40.32
N SER A 137 -9.32 11.51 40.90
CA SER A 137 -9.79 11.82 42.27
C SER A 137 -8.75 11.52 43.36
N ARG A 138 -7.90 10.49 43.18
CA ARG A 138 -6.84 10.15 44.15
C ARG A 138 -5.63 11.08 44.06
N HIS A 139 -5.32 11.60 42.87
CA HIS A 139 -4.23 12.57 42.69
C HIS A 139 -4.61 13.98 43.13
N LEU A 140 -5.88 14.39 42.97
CA LEU A 140 -6.36 15.69 43.45
C LEU A 140 -6.47 15.77 44.98
N SER A 141 -6.79 14.66 45.65
CA SER A 141 -6.86 14.62 47.12
C SER A 141 -5.48 14.66 47.81
N ASN A 142 -4.41 14.25 47.12
CA ASN A 142 -3.06 14.23 47.69
C ASN A 142 -2.27 15.53 47.46
N ASN A 143 -2.69 16.38 46.51
CA ASN A 143 -2.02 17.66 46.24
C ASN A 143 -2.66 18.87 46.95
N ALA A 144 -3.77 18.68 47.66
CA ALA A 144 -4.45 19.75 48.39
C ALA A 144 -3.80 20.09 49.76
N THR A 145 -2.76 19.36 50.18
CA THR A 145 -2.10 19.55 51.49
C THR A 145 -0.66 20.05 51.42
N GLN A 146 -0.14 20.40 50.25
CA GLN A 146 1.18 21.05 50.11
C GLN A 146 1.12 22.17 49.07
N ALA A 147 0.63 23.32 49.49
CA ALA A 147 0.83 24.57 48.78
C ALA A 147 1.51 25.54 49.75
N ASP A 148 2.82 25.74 49.59
CA ASP A 148 3.46 27.03 49.76
C ASP A 148 4.88 27.03 49.15
N HIS A 149 5.18 28.11 48.42
CA HIS A 149 6.43 28.57 47.80
C HIS A 149 6.88 28.10 46.37
N GLU A 150 6.88 29.12 45.47
CA GLU A 150 7.93 29.48 44.49
C GLU A 150 7.93 28.96 43.03
N GLY A 151 7.01 29.53 42.23
CA GLY A 151 7.34 30.65 41.33
C GLY A 151 8.16 30.47 40.03
N GLN A 152 9.18 29.62 39.96
CA GLN A 152 10.07 29.59 38.76
C GLN A 152 10.38 28.19 38.20
N GLY A 153 9.99 27.10 38.88
CA GLY A 153 10.14 25.72 38.39
C GLY A 153 9.00 25.20 37.50
N LYS A 154 7.84 25.89 37.46
CA LYS A 154 6.61 25.35 36.82
C LYS A 154 6.62 25.37 35.30
N ALA A 155 7.35 26.28 34.65
CA ALA A 155 7.37 26.36 33.18
C ALA A 155 8.13 25.18 32.55
N TYR A 156 9.25 24.76 33.16
CA TYR A 156 10.06 23.62 32.70
C TYR A 156 9.32 22.28 32.88
N ASP A 157 8.52 22.17 33.94
CA ASP A 157 7.76 20.95 34.27
C ASP A 157 6.51 20.79 33.37
N VAL A 158 5.83 21.88 33.01
CA VAL A 158 4.70 21.85 32.06
C VAL A 158 5.16 21.56 30.62
N GLU A 159 6.33 22.06 30.22
CA GLU A 159 6.91 21.79 28.90
C GLU A 159 7.41 20.35 28.79
N THR A 160 8.00 19.83 29.86
CA THR A 160 8.38 18.42 30.00
C THR A 160 7.15 17.51 30.08
N GLN A 161 6.08 17.89 30.80
CA GLN A 161 4.82 17.14 30.81
C GLN A 161 4.09 17.17 29.48
N ARG A 162 4.12 18.28 28.73
CA ARG A 162 3.59 18.35 27.36
C ARG A 162 4.44 17.55 26.38
N ALA A 163 5.75 17.51 26.58
CA ALA A 163 6.65 16.65 25.81
C ALA A 163 6.39 15.17 26.12
N ILE A 164 6.20 14.79 27.39
CA ILE A 164 5.87 13.43 27.82
C ILE A 164 4.46 13.03 27.39
N GLN A 165 3.46 13.92 27.50
CA GLN A 165 2.11 13.66 26.99
C GLN A 165 2.07 13.59 25.46
N GLY A 166 2.86 14.42 24.78
CA GLY A 166 3.08 14.33 23.33
C GLY A 166 3.72 13.01 22.95
N ASP A 167 4.83 12.65 23.60
CA ASP A 167 5.58 11.40 23.38
C ASP A 167 4.72 10.15 23.68
N ALA A 168 3.94 10.18 24.76
CA ALA A 168 2.99 9.12 25.12
C ALA A 168 1.72 9.11 24.26
N HIS A 169 1.42 10.18 23.52
CA HIS A 169 0.37 10.22 22.51
C HIS A 169 0.85 9.61 21.19
N PHE A 170 2.13 9.80 20.82
CA PHE A 170 2.71 9.25 19.59
C PHE A 170 3.01 7.74 19.69
N HIS A 171 3.32 7.16 20.86
CA HIS A 171 3.64 5.72 21.00
C HIS A 171 2.44 4.77 21.28
N ARG A 172 1.25 5.04 20.72
CA ARG A 172 0.03 4.25 20.97
C ARG A 172 -0.39 3.33 19.82
N LEU A 173 0.33 3.34 18.70
CA LEU A 173 -0.10 2.60 17.53
C LEU A 173 0.21 1.10 17.69
N SER A 174 -0.83 0.28 17.61
CA SER A 174 -0.69 -1.17 17.53
C SER A 174 -0.39 -1.58 16.09
N TRP A 175 0.21 -2.75 15.89
CA TRP A 175 0.50 -3.27 14.54
C TRP A 175 -0.75 -3.36 13.66
N ARG A 176 -1.92 -3.63 14.24
CA ARG A 176 -3.20 -3.68 13.48
C ARG A 176 -3.61 -2.31 12.96
N ARG A 177 -3.54 -1.29 13.82
CA ARG A 177 -3.85 0.10 13.42
C ARG A 177 -2.83 0.60 12.40
N LEU A 178 -1.55 0.24 12.58
CA LEU A 178 -0.52 0.53 11.58
C LEU A 178 -0.81 -0.13 10.24
N THR A 179 -1.23 -1.41 10.21
CA THR A 179 -1.60 -2.09 8.97
C THR A 179 -2.67 -1.30 8.23
N VAL A 180 -3.69 -0.80 8.93
CA VAL A 180 -4.72 0.05 8.32
C VAL A 180 -4.11 1.33 7.77
N VAL A 181 -3.33 2.08 8.57
CA VAL A 181 -2.70 3.33 8.12
C VAL A 181 -1.86 3.12 6.86
N LEU A 182 -1.06 2.04 6.83
CA LEU A 182 -0.25 1.70 5.66
C LEU A 182 -1.12 1.32 4.45
N ILE A 183 -2.22 0.60 4.65
CA ILE A 183 -3.16 0.25 3.57
C ILE A 183 -3.77 1.50 2.96
N VAL A 184 -4.21 2.45 3.79
CA VAL A 184 -4.78 3.72 3.36
C VAL A 184 -3.78 4.52 2.53
N GLU A 185 -2.53 4.58 3.00
CA GLU A 185 -1.50 5.33 2.30
C GLU A 185 -1.09 4.67 0.98
N ALA A 186 -1.02 3.34 0.95
CA ALA A 186 -0.51 2.62 -0.20
C ALA A 186 -1.56 2.44 -1.30
N ILE A 187 -2.81 2.10 -0.92
CA ILE A 187 -3.91 1.86 -1.86
C ILE A 187 -4.60 3.18 -2.18
N ALA A 188 -4.07 3.88 -3.17
CA ALA A 188 -4.68 5.09 -3.72
C ALA A 188 -4.61 5.07 -5.26
N LEU A 189 -3.92 6.05 -5.85
CA LEU A 189 -3.86 6.25 -7.30
C LEU A 189 -3.19 5.13 -8.09
N GLY A 190 -2.22 4.44 -7.49
CA GLY A 190 -1.49 3.36 -8.17
C GLY A 190 -2.41 2.29 -8.73
N SER A 191 -3.43 1.90 -7.96
CA SER A 191 -4.45 0.92 -8.34
C SER A 191 -5.18 1.27 -9.64
N LEU A 192 -5.38 2.57 -9.90
CA LEU A 192 -6.13 3.07 -11.05
C LEU A 192 -5.34 3.01 -12.36
N SER A 193 -4.01 2.87 -12.29
CA SER A 193 -3.15 2.74 -13.48
C SER A 193 -2.91 1.28 -13.89
N LEU A 194 -3.16 0.32 -12.99
CA LEU A 194 -2.84 -1.09 -13.21
C LEU A 194 -3.59 -1.71 -14.40
N PRO A 195 -4.90 -1.45 -14.61
CA PRO A 195 -5.59 -2.01 -15.77
C PRO A 195 -4.95 -1.60 -17.10
N ALA A 196 -4.52 -0.34 -17.23
CA ALA A 196 -3.84 0.15 -18.41
C ALA A 196 -2.44 -0.50 -18.56
N ALA A 197 -1.70 -0.67 -17.46
CA ALA A 197 -0.44 -1.40 -17.50
C ALA A 197 -0.61 -2.85 -17.96
N PHE A 198 -1.69 -3.52 -17.55
CA PHE A 198 -2.04 -4.86 -18.00
C PHE A 198 -2.43 -4.89 -19.48
N ALA A 199 -3.11 -3.85 -19.99
CA ALA A 199 -3.39 -3.71 -21.41
C ALA A 199 -2.11 -3.62 -22.25
N THR A 200 -1.15 -2.79 -21.81
CA THR A 200 0.14 -2.64 -22.50
C THR A 200 0.98 -3.92 -22.46
N LEU A 201 1.13 -4.53 -21.28
CA LEU A 201 2.04 -5.66 -21.04
C LEU A 201 1.41 -7.03 -21.37
N GLY A 202 0.09 -7.11 -21.43
CA GLY A 202 -0.66 -8.37 -21.52
C GLY A 202 -0.89 -9.01 -20.14
N MET A 203 -1.88 -9.92 -20.08
CA MET A 203 -2.33 -10.53 -18.82
C MET A 203 -1.22 -11.28 -18.09
N VAL A 204 -0.41 -12.06 -18.83
CA VAL A 204 0.63 -12.92 -18.22
C VAL A 204 1.70 -12.05 -17.55
N ALA A 205 2.27 -11.10 -18.30
CA ALA A 205 3.31 -10.23 -17.78
C ALA A 205 2.78 -9.30 -16.69
N GLY A 206 1.57 -8.75 -16.86
CA GLY A 206 0.91 -7.91 -15.86
C GLY A 206 0.77 -8.61 -14.50
N VAL A 207 0.25 -9.84 -14.48
CA VAL A 207 0.11 -10.62 -13.23
C VAL A 207 1.48 -10.94 -12.61
N ILE A 208 2.43 -11.44 -13.41
CA ILE A 208 3.77 -11.82 -12.91
C ILE A 208 4.49 -10.59 -12.33
N LEU A 209 4.44 -9.45 -13.01
CA LEU A 209 5.08 -8.22 -12.55
C LEU A 209 4.36 -7.64 -11.34
N CYS A 210 3.03 -7.64 -11.32
CA CYS A 210 2.27 -7.14 -10.18
C CYS A 210 2.58 -7.93 -8.91
N ILE A 211 2.57 -9.26 -8.96
CA ILE A 211 2.93 -10.10 -7.82
C ILE A 211 4.43 -9.99 -7.50
N GLY A 212 5.30 -10.08 -8.51
CA GLY A 212 6.74 -10.09 -8.34
C GLY A 212 7.29 -8.79 -7.74
N VAL A 213 6.85 -7.64 -8.26
CA VAL A 213 7.22 -6.32 -7.72
C VAL A 213 6.70 -6.17 -6.29
N GLY A 214 5.48 -6.62 -5.99
CA GLY A 214 4.94 -6.63 -4.63
C GLY A 214 5.81 -7.42 -3.66
N LEU A 215 6.21 -8.65 -4.01
CA LEU A 215 7.11 -9.47 -3.19
C LEU A 215 8.47 -8.80 -2.96
N VAL A 216 9.02 -8.16 -3.99
CA VAL A 216 10.28 -7.41 -3.89
C VAL A 216 10.13 -6.19 -2.97
N ALA A 217 9.04 -5.43 -3.09
CA ALA A 217 8.74 -4.27 -2.25
C ALA A 217 8.52 -4.67 -0.77
N MET A 218 7.86 -5.82 -0.52
CA MET A 218 7.73 -6.39 0.82
C MET A 218 9.09 -6.76 1.42
N TYR A 219 9.96 -7.39 0.63
CA TYR A 219 11.31 -7.72 1.07
C TYR A 219 12.14 -6.47 1.40
N ALA A 220 12.06 -5.44 0.54
CA ALA A 220 12.74 -4.18 0.76
C ALA A 220 12.23 -3.45 2.02
N SER A 221 10.93 -3.49 2.26
CA SER A 221 10.30 -2.96 3.49
C SER A 221 10.71 -3.72 4.74
N TYR A 222 10.93 -5.04 4.64
CA TYR A 222 11.51 -5.84 5.72
C TYR A 222 12.91 -5.34 6.09
N ILE A 223 13.78 -5.09 5.10
CA ILE A 223 15.12 -4.54 5.33
C ILE A 223 15.05 -3.17 6.01
N LEU A 224 14.15 -2.30 5.56
CA LEU A 224 13.93 -0.99 6.17
C LEU A 224 13.52 -1.11 7.64
N GLY A 225 12.63 -2.06 7.95
CA GLY A 225 12.23 -2.37 9.33
C GLY A 225 13.41 -2.83 10.21
N GLU A 226 14.27 -3.71 9.69
CA GLU A 226 15.47 -4.16 10.42
C GLU A 226 16.44 -3.01 10.69
N VAL A 227 16.63 -2.09 9.74
CA VAL A 227 17.43 -0.88 9.95
C VAL A 227 16.85 -0.05 11.08
N LYS A 228 15.54 0.20 11.08
CA LYS A 228 14.88 0.98 12.13
C LYS A 228 14.95 0.31 13.50
N LEU A 229 14.86 -1.02 13.57
CA LEU A 229 15.03 -1.78 14.82
C LEU A 229 16.48 -1.70 15.35
N ARG A 230 17.49 -1.66 14.47
CA ARG A 230 18.90 -1.51 14.85
C ARG A 230 19.28 -0.06 15.18
N TYR A 231 18.62 0.91 14.55
CA TYR A 231 18.84 2.35 14.73
C TYR A 231 17.51 3.06 15.09
N PRO A 232 17.04 2.94 16.35
CA PRO A 232 15.76 3.50 16.77
C PRO A 232 15.65 5.02 16.62
N GLU A 233 16.77 5.75 16.51
CA GLU A 233 16.81 7.20 16.33
C GLU A 233 16.37 7.69 14.94
N VAL A 234 16.16 6.78 13.98
CA VAL A 234 15.84 7.10 12.58
C VAL A 234 14.37 7.48 12.41
N ALA A 235 13.99 8.75 12.51
CA ALA A 235 12.59 9.14 12.40
C ALA A 235 12.07 9.24 10.96
N HIS A 236 12.96 9.61 10.04
CA HIS A 236 12.64 9.75 8.63
C HIS A 236 13.66 9.04 7.75
N TYR A 237 13.28 8.76 6.51
CA TYR A 237 14.18 8.21 5.50
C TYR A 237 15.46 9.07 5.32
N ALA A 238 15.35 10.39 5.55
CA ALA A 238 16.49 11.31 5.54
C ALA A 238 17.54 11.04 6.63
N ASP A 239 17.16 10.45 7.76
CA ASP A 239 18.08 10.08 8.84
C ASP A 239 18.88 8.84 8.48
N ILE A 240 18.29 7.92 7.71
CA ILE A 240 19.00 6.77 7.11
C ILE A 240 20.11 7.28 6.18
N GLY A 241 19.80 8.26 5.33
CA GLY A 241 20.81 8.90 4.48
C GLY A 241 21.95 9.49 5.29
N ARG A 242 21.66 10.05 6.48
CA ARG A 242 22.69 10.55 7.40
C ARG A 242 23.56 9.43 7.97
N LEU A 243 22.97 8.31 8.35
CA LEU A 243 23.72 7.15 8.84
C LEU A 243 24.65 6.56 7.77
N MET A 244 24.20 6.52 6.51
CA MET A 244 24.96 5.92 5.41
C MET A 244 26.07 6.82 4.86
N MET A 245 25.82 8.12 4.70
CA MET A 245 26.73 9.05 4.00
C MET A 245 26.92 10.40 4.71
N GLY A 246 26.59 10.49 5.99
CA GLY A 246 26.74 11.72 6.77
C GLY A 246 25.87 12.88 6.26
N GLY A 247 26.40 14.11 6.34
CA GLY A 247 25.65 15.31 5.98
C GLY A 247 25.17 15.36 4.52
N ILE A 248 25.92 14.74 3.60
CA ILE A 248 25.55 14.68 2.18
C ILE A 248 24.33 13.77 1.98
N GLY A 249 24.37 12.55 2.52
CA GLY A 249 23.23 11.62 2.40
C GLY A 249 21.98 12.16 3.05
N SER A 250 22.11 12.87 4.18
CA SER A 250 20.97 13.53 4.82
C SER A 250 20.27 14.53 3.89
N LYS A 251 21.04 15.37 3.17
CA LYS A 251 20.47 16.32 2.20
C LYS A 251 19.86 15.60 0.99
N LEU A 252 20.59 14.65 0.41
CA LEU A 252 20.14 13.91 -0.77
C LEU A 252 18.82 13.16 -0.51
N PHE A 253 18.73 12.42 0.59
CA PHE A 253 17.55 11.61 0.90
C PHE A 253 16.37 12.50 1.31
N SER A 254 16.64 13.69 1.87
CA SER A 254 15.61 14.70 2.09
C SER A 254 15.00 15.21 0.79
N ILE A 255 15.83 15.46 -0.23
CA ILE A 255 15.38 15.89 -1.55
C ILE A 255 14.57 14.77 -2.21
N ILE A 256 15.05 13.53 -2.17
CA ILE A 256 14.35 12.35 -2.72
C ILE A 256 12.97 12.19 -2.05
N PHE A 257 12.93 12.20 -0.72
CA PHE A 257 11.69 12.04 0.05
C PHE A 257 10.69 13.17 -0.24
N ALA A 258 11.13 14.44 -0.17
CA ALA A 258 10.26 15.57 -0.44
C ALA A 258 9.77 15.59 -1.89
N SER A 259 10.64 15.29 -2.86
CA SER A 259 10.26 15.25 -4.27
C SER A 259 9.25 14.15 -4.56
N GLN A 260 9.40 12.98 -3.94
CA GLN A 260 8.43 11.89 -4.07
C GLN A 260 7.05 12.29 -3.57
N LEU A 261 6.95 12.86 -2.38
CA LEU A 261 5.66 13.28 -1.82
C LEU A 261 5.02 14.43 -2.60
N ILE A 262 5.83 15.34 -3.17
CA ILE A 262 5.35 16.40 -4.06
C ILE A 262 4.81 15.80 -5.37
N LEU A 263 5.48 14.80 -5.96
CA LEU A 263 4.97 14.12 -7.15
C LEU A 263 3.68 13.34 -6.89
N ILE A 264 3.57 12.68 -5.73
CA ILE A 264 2.32 12.03 -5.30
C ILE A 264 1.21 13.10 -5.16
N THR A 265 1.50 14.22 -4.50
CA THR A 265 0.54 15.34 -4.40
C THR A 265 0.14 15.84 -5.79
N GLY A 266 1.08 15.92 -6.73
CA GLY A 266 0.83 16.30 -8.11
C GLY A 266 -0.07 15.31 -8.85
N SER A 267 0.11 14.00 -8.64
CA SER A 267 -0.75 12.98 -9.26
C SER A 267 -2.17 13.00 -8.70
N HIS A 268 -2.33 13.31 -7.41
CA HIS A 268 -3.65 13.60 -6.80
C HIS A 268 -4.28 14.85 -7.38
N CYS A 269 -3.50 15.92 -7.57
CA CYS A 269 -3.98 17.15 -8.20
C CYS A 269 -4.49 16.86 -9.62
N LEU A 270 -3.69 16.16 -10.43
CA LEU A 270 -4.04 15.75 -11.80
C LEU A 270 -5.31 14.88 -11.84
N THR A 271 -5.42 13.90 -10.94
CA THR A 271 -6.60 13.04 -10.86
C THR A 271 -7.84 13.81 -10.43
N GLY A 272 -7.70 14.81 -9.56
CA GLY A 272 -8.79 15.73 -9.22
C GLY A 272 -9.26 16.55 -10.42
N THR A 273 -8.35 17.01 -11.28
CA THR A 273 -8.70 17.68 -12.55
C THR A 273 -9.52 16.75 -13.45
N ILE A 274 -9.03 15.53 -13.69
CA ILE A 274 -9.71 14.50 -14.49
C ILE A 274 -11.09 14.18 -13.89
N ALA A 275 -11.18 14.06 -12.56
CA ALA A 275 -12.44 13.79 -11.87
C ALA A 275 -13.46 14.91 -12.11
N PHE A 276 -13.08 16.18 -11.94
CA PHE A 276 -14.01 17.30 -12.16
C PHE A 276 -14.44 17.45 -13.62
N GLU A 277 -13.54 17.26 -14.57
CA GLU A 277 -13.90 17.23 -15.99
C GLU A 277 -14.92 16.12 -16.27
N THR A 278 -14.65 14.91 -15.78
CA THR A 278 -15.51 13.76 -16.01
C THR A 278 -16.89 13.96 -15.38
N ILE A 279 -16.93 14.36 -14.10
CA ILE A 279 -18.16 14.57 -13.32
C ILE A 279 -19.03 15.65 -13.94
N THR A 280 -18.44 16.82 -14.26
CA THR A 280 -19.21 17.95 -14.77
C THR A 280 -19.60 17.77 -16.24
N GLY A 281 -18.78 17.09 -17.05
CA GLY A 281 -18.95 17.00 -18.49
C GLY A 281 -19.06 18.37 -19.16
N SER A 282 -18.54 19.41 -18.50
CA SER A 282 -18.69 20.81 -18.91
C SER A 282 -17.49 21.23 -19.76
N GLY A 283 -17.69 22.18 -20.68
CA GLY A 283 -16.61 22.78 -21.48
C GLY A 283 -15.74 23.77 -20.70
N VAL A 284 -15.73 23.70 -19.36
CA VAL A 284 -14.88 24.54 -18.51
C VAL A 284 -13.43 24.15 -18.73
N CYS A 285 -12.54 25.16 -18.76
CA CYS A 285 -11.11 24.97 -18.99
C CYS A 285 -10.51 23.98 -17.96
N SER A 286 -9.82 22.95 -18.44
CA SER A 286 -9.11 21.96 -17.61
C SER A 286 -8.18 22.60 -16.57
N LEU A 287 -7.44 23.64 -16.97
CA LEU A 287 -6.60 24.43 -16.08
C LEU A 287 -7.38 25.02 -14.89
N ALA A 288 -8.62 25.44 -15.09
CA ALA A 288 -9.47 25.94 -13.99
C ALA A 288 -9.82 24.82 -13.01
N PHE A 289 -10.10 23.61 -13.51
CA PHE A 289 -10.29 22.44 -12.64
C PHE A 289 -9.00 22.04 -11.92
N GLY A 290 -7.83 22.20 -12.56
CA GLY A 290 -6.53 22.01 -11.91
C GLY A 290 -6.32 22.97 -10.73
N VAL A 291 -6.65 24.25 -10.93
CA VAL A 291 -6.61 25.25 -9.84
C VAL A 291 -7.58 24.89 -8.72
N VAL A 292 -8.81 24.48 -9.03
CA VAL A 292 -9.81 24.05 -8.02
C VAL A 292 -9.30 22.83 -7.25
N SER A 293 -8.75 21.83 -7.96
CA SER A 293 -8.14 20.64 -7.37
C SER A 293 -7.02 21.01 -6.39
N ALA A 294 -6.11 21.91 -6.80
CA ALA A 294 -5.03 22.41 -5.97
C ALA A 294 -5.54 23.16 -4.73
N ILE A 295 -6.58 23.99 -4.87
CA ILE A 295 -7.19 24.72 -3.74
C ILE A 295 -7.76 23.73 -2.71
N ILE A 296 -8.48 22.69 -3.16
CA ILE A 296 -9.05 21.69 -2.24
C ILE A 296 -7.94 20.93 -1.51
N LEU A 297 -6.89 20.48 -2.22
CA LEU A 297 -5.73 19.84 -1.60
C LEU A 297 -5.05 20.75 -0.57
N PHE A 298 -4.86 22.03 -0.92
CA PHE A 298 -4.29 23.03 0.00
C PHE A 298 -5.13 23.15 1.27
N LEU A 299 -6.45 23.34 1.15
CA LEU A 299 -7.35 23.54 2.28
C LEU A 299 -7.39 22.32 3.21
N LEU A 300 -7.43 21.11 2.65
CA LEU A 300 -7.43 19.88 3.44
C LEU A 300 -6.06 19.56 4.07
N ALA A 301 -4.96 20.11 3.53
CA ALA A 301 -3.61 19.95 4.09
C ALA A 301 -3.29 20.96 5.20
N ILE A 302 -4.15 21.95 5.47
CA ILE A 302 -3.93 22.96 6.52
C ILE A 302 -3.80 22.36 7.93
N PRO A 303 -4.58 21.35 8.36
CA PRO A 303 -4.43 20.80 9.70
C PRO A 303 -3.04 20.15 9.89
N PRO A 304 -2.19 20.66 10.81
CA PRO A 304 -0.83 20.15 10.97
C PRO A 304 -0.76 18.82 11.73
N SER A 305 -1.85 18.37 12.36
CA SER A 305 -1.89 17.16 13.20
C SER A 305 -2.50 15.97 12.46
N PHE A 306 -1.91 14.78 12.66
CA PHE A 306 -2.43 13.51 12.14
C PHE A 306 -3.42 12.81 13.08
N THR A 307 -3.71 13.37 14.26
CA THR A 307 -4.58 12.73 15.27
C THR A 307 -5.97 12.36 14.71
N GLU A 308 -6.46 13.07 13.70
CA GLU A 308 -7.72 12.75 13.00
C GLU A 308 -7.52 12.13 11.61
N ALA A 309 -6.28 12.10 11.09
CA ALA A 309 -5.96 11.55 9.78
C ALA A 309 -6.19 10.03 9.71
N ALA A 310 -6.10 9.32 10.84
CA ALA A 310 -6.47 7.90 10.91
C ALA A 310 -7.96 7.67 10.61
N ILE A 311 -8.86 8.57 11.06
CA ILE A 311 -10.30 8.46 10.78
C ILE A 311 -10.58 8.78 9.31
N LEU A 312 -9.97 9.86 8.80
CA LEU A 312 -10.05 10.20 7.38
C LEU A 312 -9.51 9.09 6.48
N GLY A 313 -8.50 8.34 6.96
CA GLY A 313 -7.95 7.20 6.26
C GLY A 313 -8.96 6.06 6.02
N TYR A 314 -9.85 5.77 6.97
CA TYR A 314 -10.89 4.76 6.73
C TYR A 314 -11.86 5.19 5.62
N ILE A 315 -12.21 6.48 5.57
CA ILE A 315 -13.08 7.04 4.52
C ILE A 315 -12.37 6.96 3.17
N ASP A 316 -11.10 7.34 3.14
CA ASP A 316 -10.22 7.26 1.97
C ASP A 316 -10.16 5.82 1.41
N PHE A 317 -9.80 4.84 2.25
CA PHE A 317 -9.73 3.44 1.84
C PHE A 317 -11.08 2.87 1.39
N ALA A 318 -12.18 3.17 2.10
CA ALA A 318 -13.51 2.75 1.67
C ALA A 318 -13.86 3.36 0.30
N SER A 319 -13.51 4.63 0.09
CA SER A 319 -13.81 5.36 -1.15
C SER A 319 -13.13 4.74 -2.37
N ILE A 320 -11.85 4.39 -2.28
CA ILE A 320 -11.11 3.79 -3.40
C ILE A 320 -11.61 2.37 -3.71
N ILE A 321 -11.86 1.54 -2.69
CA ILE A 321 -12.32 0.17 -2.92
C ILE A 321 -13.73 0.17 -3.53
N ILE A 322 -14.63 1.03 -3.07
CA ILE A 322 -15.97 1.16 -3.66
C ILE A 322 -15.86 1.69 -5.10
N ALA A 323 -15.02 2.69 -5.37
CA ALA A 323 -14.84 3.23 -6.72
C ALA A 323 -14.28 2.19 -7.71
N ILE A 324 -13.30 1.39 -7.29
CA ILE A 324 -12.78 0.27 -8.07
C ILE A 324 -13.86 -0.79 -8.29
N GLY A 325 -14.60 -1.16 -7.25
CA GLY A 325 -15.69 -2.14 -7.34
C GLY A 325 -16.78 -1.70 -8.30
N ILE A 326 -17.22 -0.43 -8.24
CA ILE A 326 -18.16 0.17 -9.18
C ILE A 326 -17.62 0.06 -10.61
N THR A 327 -16.37 0.46 -10.82
CA THR A 327 -15.72 0.42 -12.14
C THR A 327 -15.69 -1.01 -12.69
N MET A 328 -15.30 -1.99 -11.86
CA MET A 328 -15.19 -3.40 -12.24
C MET A 328 -16.55 -4.02 -12.59
N ILE A 329 -17.58 -3.73 -11.81
CA ILE A 329 -18.95 -4.21 -12.08
C ILE A 329 -19.47 -3.56 -13.37
N ALA A 330 -19.27 -2.26 -13.54
CA ALA A 330 -19.74 -1.52 -14.71
C ALA A 330 -19.10 -2.02 -16.00
N THR A 331 -17.78 -2.20 -16.02
CA THR A 331 -17.07 -2.74 -17.19
C THR A 331 -17.46 -4.19 -17.46
N GLY A 332 -17.69 -5.01 -16.43
CA GLY A 332 -18.19 -6.37 -16.58
C GLY A 332 -19.60 -6.46 -17.18
N ILE A 333 -20.52 -5.58 -16.76
CA ILE A 333 -21.86 -5.48 -17.35
C ILE A 333 -21.77 -5.01 -18.80
N GLN A 334 -20.94 -4.01 -19.09
CA GLN A 334 -20.74 -3.52 -20.47
C GLN A 334 -20.16 -4.61 -21.37
N SER A 335 -19.13 -5.31 -20.91
CA SER A 335 -18.51 -6.42 -21.66
C SER A 335 -19.50 -7.56 -21.91
N SER A 336 -20.27 -7.96 -20.90
CA SER A 336 -21.25 -9.05 -21.05
C SER A 336 -22.46 -8.70 -21.92
N SER A 337 -22.81 -7.42 -22.04
CA SER A 337 -23.94 -6.94 -22.86
C SER A 337 -23.57 -6.60 -24.31
N GLN A 338 -22.28 -6.57 -24.65
CA GLN A 338 -21.83 -6.34 -26.02
C GLN A 338 -22.12 -7.54 -26.94
N PRO A 339 -22.33 -7.33 -28.26
CA PRO A 339 -22.45 -8.42 -29.22
C PRO A 339 -21.21 -9.33 -29.19
N GLY A 340 -21.40 -10.60 -28.84
CA GLY A 340 -20.31 -11.57 -28.59
C GLY A 340 -19.97 -11.79 -27.11
N GLY A 341 -20.63 -11.06 -26.20
CA GLY A 341 -20.49 -11.19 -24.75
C GLY A 341 -19.05 -11.00 -24.27
N LEU A 342 -18.67 -11.69 -23.19
CA LEU A 342 -17.31 -11.63 -22.65
C LEU A 342 -16.21 -12.07 -23.64
N GLY A 343 -16.57 -12.84 -24.69
CA GLY A 343 -15.64 -13.24 -25.74
C GLY A 343 -15.32 -12.15 -26.76
N ALA A 344 -16.06 -11.03 -26.74
CA ALA A 344 -15.81 -9.88 -27.60
C ALA A 344 -14.71 -8.94 -27.08
N SER A 345 -14.35 -9.06 -25.79
CA SER A 345 -13.31 -8.25 -25.18
C SER A 345 -11.95 -8.51 -25.85
N THR A 346 -11.23 -7.44 -26.18
CA THR A 346 -9.95 -7.49 -26.91
C THR A 346 -8.74 -7.74 -26.01
N TRP A 347 -8.94 -8.24 -24.79
CA TRP A 347 -7.84 -8.58 -23.90
C TRP A 347 -6.96 -9.67 -24.50
N SER A 348 -5.68 -9.62 -24.17
CA SER A 348 -4.66 -10.55 -24.66
C SER A 348 -3.79 -11.04 -23.51
N ALA A 349 -3.44 -12.33 -23.56
CA ALA A 349 -2.43 -12.91 -22.67
C ALA A 349 -1.04 -12.28 -22.88
N TRP A 350 -0.76 -11.87 -24.12
CA TRP A 350 0.50 -11.34 -24.59
C TRP A 350 0.46 -9.81 -24.73
N PRO A 351 1.62 -9.14 -24.76
CA PRO A 351 1.68 -7.69 -24.87
C PRO A 351 0.97 -7.12 -26.11
N GLN A 352 0.61 -5.84 -26.05
CA GLN A 352 -0.04 -5.16 -27.18
C GLN A 352 0.82 -5.22 -28.45
N LYS A 353 0.16 -5.13 -29.62
CA LYS A 353 0.86 -5.15 -30.91
C LYS A 353 1.76 -3.92 -31.05
N ASN A 354 2.94 -4.11 -31.64
CA ASN A 354 3.94 -3.05 -31.85
C ASN A 354 4.41 -2.35 -30.56
N LEU A 355 4.37 -3.05 -29.41
CA LEU A 355 4.85 -2.52 -28.14
C LEU A 355 6.31 -2.04 -28.24
N THR A 356 6.52 -0.77 -27.96
CA THR A 356 7.85 -0.18 -27.87
C THR A 356 8.46 -0.40 -26.49
N PHE A 357 9.79 -0.27 -26.40
CA PHE A 357 10.49 -0.36 -25.12
C PHE A 357 10.04 0.72 -24.12
N SER A 358 9.80 1.95 -24.57
CA SER A 358 9.37 3.04 -23.68
C SER A 358 8.00 2.78 -23.07
N GLU A 359 7.02 2.39 -23.89
CA GLU A 359 5.67 2.04 -23.44
C GLU A 359 5.69 0.88 -22.42
N ALA A 360 6.49 -0.16 -22.70
CA ALA A 360 6.61 -1.31 -21.80
C ALA A 360 7.14 -0.89 -20.43
N ILE A 361 8.19 -0.07 -20.40
CA ILE A 361 8.80 0.39 -19.14
C ILE A 361 7.90 1.38 -18.40
N VAL A 362 7.16 2.26 -19.10
CA VAL A 362 6.16 3.14 -18.47
C VAL A 362 5.09 2.31 -17.76
N ALA A 363 4.58 1.26 -18.41
CA ALA A 363 3.62 0.34 -17.81
C ALA A 363 4.19 -0.41 -16.60
N VAL A 364 5.44 -0.90 -16.68
CA VAL A 364 6.13 -1.51 -15.53
C VAL A 364 6.24 -0.51 -14.38
N ASN A 365 6.59 0.74 -14.66
CA ASN A 365 6.75 1.77 -13.64
C ASN A 365 5.42 2.20 -13.01
N SER A 366 4.30 2.12 -13.73
CA SER A 366 2.97 2.29 -13.14
C SER A 366 2.66 1.19 -12.12
N ILE A 367 3.07 -0.06 -12.39
CA ILE A 367 3.00 -1.15 -11.39
C ILE A 367 3.93 -0.87 -10.21
N VAL A 368 5.16 -0.42 -10.47
CA VAL A 368 6.12 -0.03 -9.42
C VAL A 368 5.56 1.09 -8.54
N PHE A 369 4.83 2.05 -9.13
CA PHE A 369 4.20 3.15 -8.39
C PHE A 369 3.18 2.63 -7.38
N ALA A 370 2.43 1.59 -7.74
CA ALA A 370 1.42 1.00 -6.85
C ALA A 370 2.03 0.42 -5.56
N TYR A 371 3.32 0.09 -5.56
CA TYR A 371 4.03 -0.41 -4.38
C TYR A 371 4.97 0.66 -3.74
N ALA A 372 4.59 1.93 -3.83
CA ALA A 372 5.38 3.08 -3.37
C ALA A 372 5.21 3.42 -1.87
N PHE A 373 5.07 2.44 -0.99
CA PHE A 373 4.75 2.67 0.43
C PHE A 373 5.98 2.70 1.36
N ALA A 374 7.20 2.44 0.86
CA ALA A 374 8.39 2.33 1.71
C ALA A 374 8.88 3.66 2.30
N GLY A 375 8.54 4.80 1.68
CA GLY A 375 9.13 6.10 2.02
C GLY A 375 8.81 6.59 3.44
N ALA A 376 7.55 6.45 3.87
CA ALA A 376 7.07 6.96 5.15
C ALA A 376 7.08 5.92 6.29
N GLN A 377 7.40 4.66 5.97
CA GLN A 377 7.50 3.56 6.92
C GLN A 377 8.29 3.87 8.21
N PRO A 378 9.50 4.47 8.16
CA PRO A 378 10.24 4.78 9.39
C PRO A 378 9.48 5.70 10.34
N SER A 379 8.71 6.63 9.78
CA SER A 379 7.91 7.59 10.55
C SER A 379 6.70 6.93 11.19
N PHE A 380 6.05 5.97 10.53
CA PHE A 380 4.96 5.23 11.18
C PHE A 380 5.46 4.20 12.19
N MET A 381 6.65 3.63 11.97
CA MET A 381 7.29 2.75 12.95
C MET A 381 7.57 3.46 14.27
N ASP A 382 7.87 4.76 14.24
CA ASP A 382 8.05 5.58 15.43
C ASP A 382 6.80 5.77 16.27
N GLU A 383 5.62 5.64 15.66
CA GLU A 383 4.36 5.75 16.39
C GLU A 383 3.94 4.41 17.04
N MET A 384 4.69 3.33 16.78
CA MET A 384 4.37 2.01 17.33
C MET A 384 4.77 1.89 18.80
N HIS A 385 3.84 1.40 19.61
CA HIS A 385 4.16 0.96 20.98
C HIS A 385 5.18 -0.21 20.98
N THR A 386 5.09 -1.11 20.00
CA THR A 386 5.96 -2.28 19.87
C THR A 386 6.53 -2.37 18.44
N PRO A 387 7.64 -1.67 18.14
CA PRO A 387 8.20 -1.60 16.77
C PRO A 387 8.55 -2.95 16.14
N LYS A 388 8.87 -3.97 16.96
CA LYS A 388 9.16 -5.34 16.46
C LYS A 388 7.98 -5.99 15.74
N ASP A 389 6.75 -5.59 16.05
CA ASP A 389 5.55 -6.12 15.41
C ASP A 389 5.29 -5.51 14.02
N TYR A 390 6.08 -4.52 13.60
CA TYR A 390 6.00 -3.87 12.29
C TYR A 390 5.96 -4.84 11.11
N ILE A 391 6.76 -5.92 11.17
CA ILE A 391 6.80 -6.93 10.11
C ILE A 391 5.45 -7.61 9.90
N LYS A 392 4.64 -7.76 10.96
CA LYS A 392 3.27 -8.27 10.83
C LYS A 392 2.42 -7.33 9.98
N SER A 393 2.58 -6.03 10.15
CA SER A 393 1.88 -5.01 9.37
C SER A 393 2.27 -5.04 7.90
N ILE A 394 3.57 -5.18 7.60
CA ILE A 394 4.08 -5.28 6.22
C ILE A 394 3.60 -6.54 5.50
N TRP A 395 3.56 -7.68 6.18
CA TRP A 395 3.03 -8.90 5.58
C TRP A 395 1.55 -8.78 5.24
N TRP A 396 0.73 -8.23 6.14
CA TRP A 396 -0.68 -8.01 5.88
C TRP A 396 -0.93 -6.98 4.77
N LEU A 397 -0.23 -5.85 4.82
CA LEU A 397 -0.26 -4.83 3.76
C LEU A 397 0.05 -5.45 2.40
N GLY A 398 1.22 -6.05 2.26
CA GLY A 398 1.69 -6.55 0.96
C GLY A 398 0.80 -7.65 0.39
N VAL A 399 0.26 -8.55 1.22
CA VAL A 399 -0.68 -9.58 0.75
C VAL A 399 -1.99 -8.95 0.26
N ILE A 400 -2.55 -7.99 1.02
CA ILE A 400 -3.80 -7.31 0.65
C ILE A 400 -3.61 -6.50 -0.64
N GLU A 401 -2.50 -5.77 -0.75
CA GLU A 401 -2.16 -5.00 -1.95
C GLU A 401 -2.00 -5.89 -3.17
N VAL A 402 -1.18 -6.95 -3.08
CA VAL A 402 -0.95 -7.87 -4.20
C VAL A 402 -2.28 -8.43 -4.71
N VAL A 403 -3.19 -8.79 -3.82
CA VAL A 403 -4.53 -9.29 -4.18
C VAL A 403 -5.35 -8.19 -4.87
N ILE A 404 -5.51 -7.02 -4.24
CA ILE A 404 -6.35 -5.93 -4.76
C ILE A 404 -5.81 -5.45 -6.11
N TYR A 405 -4.51 -5.23 -6.22
CA TYR A 405 -3.84 -4.74 -7.43
C TYR A 405 -3.92 -5.72 -8.57
N THR A 406 -3.64 -7.00 -8.32
CA THR A 406 -3.70 -8.03 -9.35
C THR A 406 -5.13 -8.24 -9.85
N ILE A 407 -6.13 -8.29 -8.94
CA ILE A 407 -7.53 -8.42 -9.32
C ILE A 407 -8.00 -7.19 -10.09
N THR A 408 -7.69 -5.98 -9.61
CA THR A 408 -8.07 -4.72 -10.26
C THR A 408 -7.51 -4.65 -11.67
N GLY A 409 -6.20 -4.88 -11.83
CA GLY A 409 -5.54 -4.90 -13.13
C GLY A 409 -6.11 -5.96 -14.06
N ALA A 410 -6.17 -7.22 -13.62
CA ALA A 410 -6.59 -8.35 -14.44
C ALA A 410 -8.06 -8.27 -14.86
N VAL A 411 -8.97 -8.00 -13.92
CA VAL A 411 -10.41 -8.09 -14.18
C VAL A 411 -10.89 -6.92 -15.04
N ILE A 412 -10.47 -5.69 -14.73
CA ILE A 412 -10.86 -4.53 -15.55
C ILE A 412 -10.29 -4.68 -16.96
N TYR A 413 -9.03 -5.12 -17.10
CA TYR A 413 -8.46 -5.40 -18.42
C TYR A 413 -9.20 -6.52 -19.16
N ALA A 414 -9.56 -7.62 -18.48
CA ALA A 414 -10.31 -8.70 -19.10
C ALA A 414 -11.68 -8.24 -19.63
N PHE A 415 -12.33 -7.28 -18.98
CA PHE A 415 -13.63 -6.77 -19.42
C PHE A 415 -13.53 -5.69 -20.50
N VAL A 416 -12.58 -4.76 -20.38
CA VAL A 416 -12.46 -3.62 -21.30
C VAL A 416 -11.60 -3.93 -22.54
N GLY A 417 -10.55 -4.74 -22.39
CA GLY A 417 -9.62 -5.07 -23.48
C GLY A 417 -8.51 -4.03 -23.68
N GLN A 418 -8.07 -3.81 -24.92
CA GLN A 418 -6.95 -2.89 -25.21
C GLN A 418 -7.30 -1.41 -24.98
N ASP A 419 -8.58 -1.07 -24.94
CA ASP A 419 -9.05 0.32 -24.87
C ASP A 419 -9.17 0.85 -23.42
N VAL A 420 -8.55 0.16 -22.46
CA VAL A 420 -8.52 0.59 -21.06
C VAL A 420 -7.89 1.98 -20.94
N GLN A 421 -8.63 2.88 -20.30
CA GLN A 421 -8.19 4.24 -20.01
C GLN A 421 -7.40 4.29 -18.69
N SER A 422 -6.59 5.34 -18.52
CA SER A 422 -5.78 5.57 -17.32
C SER A 422 -5.99 7.02 -16.86
N PRO A 423 -6.63 7.27 -15.70
CA PRO A 423 -7.07 6.30 -14.68
C PRO A 423 -8.23 5.39 -15.13
N ALA A 424 -8.25 4.15 -14.61
CA ALA A 424 -9.21 3.10 -15.00
C ALA A 424 -10.69 3.46 -14.82
N LEU A 425 -11.02 4.41 -13.92
CA LEU A 425 -12.38 4.89 -13.69
C LEU A 425 -13.00 5.47 -14.97
N LEU A 426 -12.20 6.03 -15.87
CA LEU A 426 -12.65 6.53 -17.17
C LEU A 426 -13.21 5.41 -18.07
N SER A 427 -12.80 4.16 -17.83
CA SER A 427 -13.25 3.00 -18.63
C SER A 427 -14.67 2.53 -18.27
N ALA A 428 -15.28 3.04 -17.19
CA ALA A 428 -16.60 2.62 -16.73
C ALA A 428 -17.77 3.17 -17.59
N GLY A 429 -17.49 3.93 -18.65
CA GLY A 429 -18.50 4.56 -19.50
C GLY A 429 -19.07 5.85 -18.91
N SER A 430 -19.72 6.66 -19.74
CA SER A 430 -19.99 8.08 -19.46
C SER A 430 -20.73 8.37 -18.15
N VAL A 431 -21.77 7.60 -17.80
CA VAL A 431 -22.54 7.84 -16.56
C VAL A 431 -21.84 7.25 -15.35
N VAL A 432 -21.34 6.02 -15.46
CA VAL A 432 -20.78 5.32 -14.29
C VAL A 432 -19.41 5.87 -13.92
N SER A 433 -18.61 6.35 -14.87
CA SER A 433 -17.35 7.06 -14.57
C SER A 433 -17.60 8.29 -13.69
N ARG A 434 -18.69 9.04 -13.90
CA ARG A 434 -19.06 10.18 -13.02
C ARG A 434 -19.34 9.73 -11.59
N VAL A 435 -20.07 8.64 -11.43
CA VAL A 435 -20.38 8.06 -10.12
C VAL A 435 -19.10 7.54 -9.47
N ALA A 436 -18.26 6.79 -10.19
CA ALA A 436 -17.02 6.24 -9.70
C ALA A 436 -16.04 7.34 -9.26
N PHE A 437 -15.87 8.41 -10.04
CA PHE A 437 -15.07 9.57 -9.65
C PHE A 437 -15.67 10.33 -8.48
N GLY A 438 -17.00 10.50 -8.43
CA GLY A 438 -17.69 11.10 -7.29
C GLY A 438 -17.42 10.35 -5.99
N VAL A 439 -17.46 9.01 -6.04
CA VAL A 439 -17.09 8.14 -4.92
C VAL A 439 -15.60 8.18 -4.63
N ALA A 440 -14.72 8.39 -5.62
CA ALA A 440 -13.28 8.49 -5.44
C ALA A 440 -12.78 9.87 -4.96
N LEU A 441 -13.62 10.91 -4.91
CA LEU A 441 -13.18 12.25 -4.44
C LEU A 441 -12.51 12.24 -3.05
N PRO A 442 -13.00 11.47 -2.05
CA PRO A 442 -12.32 11.37 -0.76
C PRO A 442 -10.89 10.87 -0.90
N VAL A 443 -10.62 9.75 -1.57
CA VAL A 443 -9.24 9.26 -1.77
C VAL A 443 -8.37 10.26 -2.54
N ILE A 444 -8.93 10.91 -3.55
CA ILE A 444 -8.18 11.87 -4.36
C ILE A 444 -7.69 13.03 -3.49
N PHE A 445 -8.54 13.57 -2.61
CA PHE A 445 -8.21 14.78 -1.85
C PHE A 445 -7.68 14.52 -0.44
N ILE A 446 -8.17 13.50 0.26
CA ILE A 446 -7.68 13.12 1.59
C ILE A 446 -6.26 12.58 1.47
N SER A 447 -6.02 11.52 0.69
CA SER A 447 -4.68 10.94 0.52
C SER A 447 -3.67 11.97 0.00
N GLY A 448 -4.06 12.77 -1.00
CA GLY A 448 -3.21 13.84 -1.54
C GLY A 448 -2.87 14.91 -0.49
N SER A 449 -3.83 15.30 0.34
CA SER A 449 -3.58 16.26 1.43
C SER A 449 -2.70 15.68 2.54
N ILE A 450 -2.83 14.39 2.87
CA ILE A 450 -1.96 13.71 3.85
C ILE A 450 -0.51 13.76 3.36
N ASN A 451 -0.26 13.38 2.11
CA ASN A 451 1.08 13.46 1.51
C ASN A 451 1.65 14.89 1.54
N THR A 452 0.81 15.90 1.24
CA THR A 452 1.16 17.33 1.35
C THR A 452 1.55 17.70 2.79
N THR A 453 0.75 17.29 3.78
CA THR A 453 1.01 17.56 5.20
C THR A 453 2.28 16.87 5.68
N VAL A 454 2.55 15.63 5.26
CA VAL A 454 3.78 14.89 5.61
C VAL A 454 5.01 15.64 5.12
N VAL A 455 5.04 16.04 3.84
CA VAL A 455 6.20 16.78 3.30
C VAL A 455 6.31 18.18 3.90
N ALA A 456 5.18 18.86 4.14
CA ALA A 456 5.17 20.18 4.76
C ALA A 456 5.72 20.13 6.19
N ARG A 457 5.30 19.14 7.01
CA ARG A 457 5.83 18.92 8.36
C ARG A 457 7.32 18.61 8.34
N PHE A 458 7.76 17.79 7.39
CA PHE A 458 9.17 17.47 7.21
C PHE A 458 10.00 18.73 6.89
N ILE A 459 9.58 19.54 5.92
CA ILE A 459 10.26 20.78 5.52
C ILE A 459 10.24 21.80 6.66
N HIS A 460 9.05 22.07 7.22
CA HIS A 460 8.85 23.06 8.27
C HIS A 460 9.62 22.70 9.55
N GLY A 461 9.57 21.42 9.95
CA GLY A 461 10.33 20.91 11.09
C GLY A 461 11.85 21.02 10.91
N ARG A 462 12.35 20.95 9.67
CA ARG A 462 13.77 21.14 9.37
C ARG A 462 14.18 22.61 9.35
N ILE A 463 13.37 23.49 8.76
CA ILE A 463 13.62 24.94 8.70
C ILE A 463 13.63 25.54 10.12
N TYR A 464 12.63 25.17 10.93
CA TYR A 464 12.42 25.72 12.27
C TYR A 464 12.91 24.80 13.39
N ARG A 465 13.91 23.94 13.12
CA ARG A 465 14.41 22.92 14.07
C ARG A 465 14.68 23.45 15.48
N ASN A 466 15.19 24.68 15.57
CA ASN A 466 15.60 25.32 16.82
C ASN A 466 14.64 26.46 17.26
N SER A 467 13.40 26.49 16.75
CA SER A 467 12.42 27.56 17.06
C SER A 467 11.08 26.99 17.49
N ILE A 468 10.41 27.67 18.43
CA ILE A 468 9.04 27.35 18.84
C ILE A 468 8.04 27.43 17.67
N THR A 469 8.39 28.17 16.61
CA THR A 469 7.63 28.25 15.34
C THR A 469 7.31 26.86 14.79
N ARG A 470 8.17 25.86 15.01
CA ARG A 470 7.99 24.45 14.60
C ARG A 470 6.67 23.82 15.04
N TYR A 471 6.13 24.22 16.20
CA TYR A 471 4.93 23.59 16.76
C TYR A 471 3.61 24.16 16.22
N VAL A 472 3.66 25.14 15.31
CA VAL A 472 2.47 25.74 14.67
C VAL A 472 1.43 26.21 15.73
N ASN A 473 1.92 26.72 16.85
CA ASN A 473 1.10 27.17 17.99
C ASN A 473 1.17 28.70 18.20
N THR A 474 1.93 29.40 17.36
CA THR A 474 2.08 30.85 17.35
C THR A 474 1.59 31.42 16.03
N VAL A 475 1.27 32.72 15.97
CA VAL A 475 0.89 33.39 14.71
C VAL A 475 1.98 33.22 13.65
N ARG A 476 3.25 33.38 14.03
CA ARG A 476 4.40 33.12 13.14
C ARG A 476 4.46 31.66 12.69
N GLY A 477 4.18 30.72 13.61
CA GLY A 477 4.03 29.29 13.31
C GLY A 477 2.99 29.05 12.22
N TRP A 478 1.76 29.55 12.40
CA TRP A 478 0.68 29.41 11.44
C TRP A 478 0.97 30.06 10.08
N VAL A 479 1.52 31.28 10.06
CA VAL A 479 1.88 31.95 8.79
C VAL A 479 2.94 31.15 8.04
N SER A 480 4.01 30.72 8.73
CA SER A 480 5.05 29.91 8.10
C SER A 480 4.55 28.53 7.66
N TRP A 481 3.62 27.93 8.40
CA TRP A 481 2.99 26.67 8.06
C TRP A 481 2.15 26.79 6.79
N LEU A 482 1.22 27.75 6.73
CA LEU A 482 0.42 28.02 5.54
C LEU A 482 1.29 28.35 4.32
N ALA A 483 2.40 29.06 4.52
CA ALA A 483 3.35 29.35 3.45
C ALA A 483 4.01 28.06 2.91
N VAL A 484 4.48 27.16 3.78
CA VAL A 484 5.09 25.89 3.35
C VAL A 484 4.07 25.00 2.64
N VAL A 485 2.87 24.83 3.21
CA VAL A 485 1.79 24.06 2.57
C VAL A 485 1.44 24.65 1.20
N GLY A 486 1.26 25.96 1.12
CA GLY A 486 0.93 26.66 -0.13
C GLY A 486 2.01 26.51 -1.21
N ILE A 487 3.29 26.59 -0.84
CA ILE A 487 4.40 26.38 -1.78
C ILE A 487 4.44 24.94 -2.28
N VAL A 488 4.29 23.95 -1.38
CA VAL A 488 4.26 22.53 -1.76
C VAL A 488 3.11 22.26 -2.73
N THR A 489 1.89 22.72 -2.40
CA THR A 489 0.72 22.52 -3.26
C THR A 489 0.86 23.24 -4.60
N LEU A 490 1.43 24.46 -4.62
CA LEU A 490 1.69 25.20 -5.85
C LEU A 490 2.65 24.44 -6.78
N ILE A 491 3.75 23.90 -6.22
CA ILE A 491 4.71 23.10 -7.00
C ILE A 491 4.03 21.83 -7.52
N ALA A 492 3.24 21.14 -6.69
CA ALA A 492 2.51 19.95 -7.09
C ALA A 492 1.53 20.22 -8.25
N TRP A 493 0.79 21.34 -8.20
CA TRP A 493 -0.08 21.78 -9.29
C TRP A 493 0.70 22.11 -10.56
N ILE A 494 1.81 22.84 -10.47
CA ILE A 494 2.69 23.13 -11.62
C ILE A 494 3.13 21.83 -12.30
N ILE A 495 3.47 20.81 -11.52
CA ILE A 495 3.88 19.51 -12.06
C ILE A 495 2.71 18.79 -12.73
N ALA A 496 1.52 18.80 -12.11
CA ALA A 496 0.31 18.20 -12.66
C ALA A 496 -0.05 18.81 -14.04
N GLU A 497 0.09 20.12 -14.19
CA GLU A 497 -0.16 20.83 -15.46
C GLU A 497 0.99 20.68 -16.46
N ALA A 498 2.23 20.47 -15.98
CA ALA A 498 3.39 20.25 -16.84
C ALA A 498 3.40 18.85 -17.46
N ILE A 499 2.89 17.84 -16.75
CA ILE A 499 2.80 16.45 -17.21
C ILE A 499 1.33 16.01 -17.06
N PRO A 500 0.43 16.46 -17.96
CA PRO A 500 -1.01 16.20 -17.87
C PRO A 500 -1.37 14.78 -18.34
N PHE A 501 -0.51 13.80 -18.06
CA PHE A 501 -0.72 12.39 -18.41
C PHE A 501 -0.48 11.53 -17.18
N PHE A 502 -1.52 10.82 -16.74
CA PHE A 502 -1.52 10.11 -15.47
C PHE A 502 -0.42 9.04 -15.41
N SER A 503 -0.38 8.10 -16.37
CA SER A 503 0.60 7.01 -16.38
C SER A 503 2.06 7.51 -16.44
N GLU A 504 2.34 8.54 -17.24
CA GLU A 504 3.68 9.10 -17.38
C GLU A 504 4.12 9.82 -16.11
N LEU A 505 3.22 10.59 -15.48
CA LEU A 505 3.49 11.23 -14.20
C LEU A 505 3.85 10.19 -13.12
N LEU A 506 3.08 9.10 -13.04
CA LEU A 506 3.37 7.98 -12.14
C LEU A 506 4.70 7.31 -12.48
N SER A 507 5.00 7.10 -13.78
CA SER A 507 6.25 6.48 -14.22
C SER A 507 7.49 7.32 -13.86
N ILE A 508 7.40 8.66 -13.97
CA ILE A 508 8.47 9.58 -13.57
C ILE A 508 8.70 9.50 -12.06
N SER A 509 7.63 9.52 -11.27
CA SER A 509 7.72 9.34 -9.81
C SER A 509 8.37 8.01 -9.44
N SER A 510 7.93 6.93 -10.08
CA SER A 510 8.46 5.59 -9.83
C SER A 510 9.93 5.46 -10.17
N SER A 511 10.30 5.89 -11.38
CA SER A 511 11.66 5.74 -11.86
C SER A 511 12.66 6.58 -11.08
N LEU A 512 12.34 7.84 -10.75
CA LEU A 512 13.27 8.72 -10.06
C LEU A 512 13.39 8.44 -8.56
N PHE A 513 12.30 8.10 -7.89
CA PHE A 513 12.28 8.09 -6.43
C PHE A 513 11.77 6.80 -5.80
N VAL A 514 10.71 6.18 -6.31
CA VAL A 514 10.23 4.89 -5.76
C VAL A 514 11.27 3.79 -5.97
N SER A 515 11.94 3.79 -7.13
CA SER A 515 13.09 2.94 -7.42
C SER A 515 14.14 2.99 -6.31
N GLY A 516 14.40 4.18 -5.76
CA GLY A 516 15.29 4.37 -4.63
C GLY A 516 14.69 3.89 -3.33
N LEU A 517 13.58 4.51 -2.93
CA LEU A 517 12.99 4.32 -1.61
C LEU A 517 12.52 2.87 -1.35
N SER A 518 12.05 2.18 -2.39
CA SER A 518 11.47 0.84 -2.31
C SER A 518 12.33 -0.27 -2.91
N PHE A 519 13.39 0.03 -3.69
CA PHE A 519 14.16 -1.01 -4.39
C PHE A 519 15.66 -0.90 -4.18
N TYR A 520 16.38 0.10 -4.73
CA TYR A 520 17.84 0.08 -4.67
C TYR A 520 18.42 0.57 -3.34
N LEU A 521 17.75 1.46 -2.58
CA LEU A 521 18.29 1.92 -1.30
C LEU A 521 18.26 0.84 -0.21
N PRO A 522 17.18 0.06 -0.02
CA PRO A 522 17.14 -0.96 1.04
C PRO A 522 18.29 -1.99 0.96
N PRO A 523 18.65 -2.55 -0.20
CA PRO A 523 19.87 -3.35 -0.38
C PRO A 523 21.16 -2.67 0.03
N VAL A 524 21.31 -1.37 -0.27
CA VAL A 524 22.49 -0.60 0.15
C VAL A 524 22.48 -0.41 1.66
N MET A 525 21.32 -0.17 2.28
CA MET A 525 21.20 -0.14 3.73
C MET A 525 21.58 -1.49 4.34
N TRP A 526 21.14 -2.60 3.76
CA TRP A 526 21.54 -3.92 4.23
C TRP A 526 23.07 -4.07 4.18
N TYR A 527 23.68 -3.72 3.04
CA TYR A 527 25.11 -3.85 2.83
C TYR A 527 25.95 -2.98 3.79
N VAL A 528 25.51 -1.75 4.06
CA VAL A 528 26.25 -0.77 4.86
C VAL A 528 25.96 -0.88 6.37
N LEU A 529 24.71 -1.14 6.76
CA LEU A 529 24.23 -1.01 8.14
C LEU A 529 23.87 -2.35 8.80
N LEU A 530 23.44 -3.36 8.03
CA LEU A 530 22.95 -4.62 8.58
C LEU A 530 23.93 -5.78 8.47
N LYS A 531 24.75 -5.80 7.40
CA LYS A 531 25.70 -6.85 7.11
C LYS A 531 26.72 -7.01 8.23
N GLU A 532 26.82 -8.22 8.76
CA GLU A 532 27.86 -8.60 9.73
C GLU A 532 28.94 -9.42 9.03
N GLY A 533 30.21 -9.03 9.16
CA GLY A 533 31.32 -9.68 8.46
C GLY A 533 31.31 -9.42 6.95
N GLU A 534 31.95 -10.30 6.19
CA GLU A 534 32.05 -10.15 4.74
C GLU A 534 30.79 -10.62 3.99
N TRP A 535 30.49 -9.98 2.86
CA TRP A 535 29.25 -10.26 2.12
C TRP A 535 29.24 -11.65 1.47
N TYR A 536 30.43 -12.18 1.15
CA TYR A 536 30.63 -13.50 0.56
C TYR A 536 30.69 -14.63 1.60
N GLU A 537 30.58 -14.34 2.89
CA GLU A 537 30.49 -15.38 3.92
C GLU A 537 29.23 -16.24 3.71
N ARG A 538 29.34 -17.54 3.99
CA ARG A 538 28.24 -18.51 3.79
C ARG A 538 26.94 -18.11 4.52
N ARG A 539 27.05 -17.38 5.64
CA ARG A 539 25.87 -16.84 6.38
C ARG A 539 25.15 -15.71 5.64
N ASN A 540 25.90 -14.88 4.90
CA ASN A 540 25.37 -13.70 4.23
C ASN A 540 25.05 -13.95 2.76
N TRP A 541 25.63 -14.99 2.15
CA TRP A 541 25.52 -15.24 0.70
C TRP A 541 24.09 -15.19 0.16
N LYS A 542 23.12 -15.81 0.85
CA LYS A 542 21.71 -15.78 0.43
C LYS A 542 21.15 -14.36 0.48
N THR A 543 21.35 -13.67 1.59
CA THR A 543 20.86 -12.29 1.79
C THR A 543 21.56 -11.32 0.83
N ALA A 544 22.83 -11.52 0.54
CA ALA A 544 23.60 -10.76 -0.45
C ALA A 544 23.04 -10.98 -1.87
N PHE A 545 22.71 -12.22 -2.24
CA PHE A 545 22.11 -12.53 -3.54
C PHE A 545 20.75 -11.85 -3.72
N PHE A 546 19.85 -11.94 -2.74
CA PHE A 546 18.54 -11.30 -2.80
C PHE A 546 18.67 -9.77 -2.85
N ASN A 547 19.45 -9.16 -1.96
CA ASN A 547 19.70 -7.72 -1.99
C ASN A 547 20.37 -7.26 -3.29
N GLY A 548 21.33 -8.02 -3.81
CA GLY A 548 21.96 -7.74 -5.11
C GLY A 548 20.94 -7.76 -6.26
N SER A 549 20.01 -8.72 -6.25
CA SER A 549 18.93 -8.81 -7.24
C SER A 549 17.97 -7.62 -7.15
N VAL A 550 17.54 -7.27 -5.94
CA VAL A 550 16.65 -6.11 -5.70
C VAL A 550 17.35 -4.80 -6.07
N PHE A 551 18.66 -4.67 -5.81
CA PHE A 551 19.46 -3.52 -6.20
C PHE A 551 19.49 -3.36 -7.72
N ILE A 552 19.77 -4.44 -8.46
CA ILE A 552 19.79 -4.42 -9.93
C ILE A 552 18.41 -4.04 -10.48
N ILE A 553 17.33 -4.60 -9.94
CA ILE A 553 15.96 -4.23 -10.32
C ILE A 553 15.73 -2.72 -10.12
N GLY A 554 16.09 -2.19 -8.95
CA GLY A 554 15.94 -0.76 -8.66
C GLY A 554 16.74 0.13 -9.60
N ILE A 555 17.98 -0.25 -9.95
CA ILE A 555 18.80 0.50 -10.91
C ILE A 555 18.22 0.42 -12.34
N ILE A 556 17.68 -0.73 -12.75
CA ILE A 556 16.98 -0.87 -14.04
C ILE A 556 15.76 0.05 -14.09
N ILE A 557 14.92 0.04 -13.04
CA ILE A 557 13.76 0.94 -12.93
C ILE A 557 14.19 2.39 -12.98
N LEU A 558 15.29 2.76 -12.31
CA LEU A 558 15.82 4.13 -12.36
C LEU A 558 16.28 4.52 -13.77
N VAL A 559 17.20 3.77 -14.36
CA VAL A 559 17.84 4.15 -15.63
C VAL A 559 16.88 3.98 -16.81
N CYS A 560 16.33 2.78 -16.99
CA CYS A 560 15.41 2.49 -18.08
C CYS A 560 14.11 3.27 -17.90
N GLY A 561 13.61 3.41 -16.67
CA GLY A 561 12.38 4.14 -16.38
C GLY A 561 12.49 5.63 -16.62
N THR A 562 13.60 6.26 -16.24
CA THR A 562 13.82 7.69 -16.52
C THR A 562 13.91 7.92 -18.03
N TYR A 563 14.67 7.08 -18.74
CA TYR A 563 14.76 7.15 -20.20
C TYR A 563 13.40 6.98 -20.87
N ALA A 564 12.67 5.91 -20.53
CA ALA A 564 11.37 5.60 -21.11
C ALA A 564 10.36 6.71 -20.87
N SER A 565 10.30 7.24 -19.65
CA SER A 565 9.39 8.34 -19.30
C SER A 565 9.69 9.61 -20.10
N ILE A 566 10.97 9.95 -20.30
CA ILE A 566 11.37 11.11 -21.11
C ILE A 566 10.99 10.91 -22.58
N VAL A 567 11.31 9.74 -23.15
CA VAL A 567 11.01 9.43 -24.56
C VAL A 567 9.51 9.44 -24.81
N GLU A 568 8.73 8.82 -23.94
CA GLU A 568 7.27 8.76 -24.10
C GLU A 568 6.64 10.14 -23.95
N LEU A 569 7.13 10.95 -23.01
CA LEU A 569 6.69 12.32 -22.85
C LEU A 569 7.00 13.16 -24.10
N ILE A 570 8.19 13.03 -24.69
CA ILE A 570 8.56 13.69 -25.94
C ILE A 570 7.64 13.24 -27.08
N HIS A 571 7.40 11.94 -27.23
CA HIS A 571 6.51 11.41 -28.27
C HIS A 571 5.08 11.93 -28.14
N LYS A 572 4.52 11.93 -26.92
CA LYS A 572 3.18 12.46 -26.63
C LYS A 572 3.06 13.95 -26.97
N PHE A 573 4.07 14.75 -26.62
CA PHE A 573 4.08 16.18 -26.98
C PHE A 573 4.29 16.44 -28.49
N GLN A 574 5.10 15.63 -29.18
CA GLN A 574 5.40 15.82 -30.60
C GLN A 574 4.27 15.38 -31.53
N ARG A 575 3.54 14.31 -31.19
CA ARG A 575 2.47 13.77 -32.06
C ARG A 575 1.20 14.63 -32.11
N HIS A 576 1.20 15.83 -31.51
CA HIS A 576 0.00 16.67 -31.33
C HIS A 576 -1.18 15.90 -30.72
N ALA A 577 -0.90 14.81 -29.99
CA ALA A 577 -1.87 13.88 -29.40
C ALA A 577 -2.47 14.42 -28.09
N VAL A 578 -2.72 15.74 -28.03
CA VAL A 578 -3.38 16.52 -26.96
C VAL A 578 -2.51 16.90 -25.74
N ASN A 579 -2.81 18.10 -25.19
CA ASN A 579 -2.34 18.75 -23.96
C ASN A 579 -0.92 19.34 -23.99
N ARG A 580 -0.76 20.51 -24.60
CA ARG A 580 0.39 21.38 -24.25
C ARG A 580 0.26 21.77 -22.77
N PRO A 581 1.39 21.89 -22.03
CA PRO A 581 1.34 22.34 -20.65
C PRO A 581 0.55 23.63 -20.50
N PHE A 582 -0.27 23.74 -19.44
CA PHE A 582 -1.06 24.93 -19.14
C PHE A 582 -2.05 25.33 -20.24
N THR A 583 -2.81 24.37 -20.80
CA THR A 583 -3.86 24.64 -21.79
C THR A 583 -5.24 24.18 -21.32
N CYS A 584 -6.30 24.69 -21.96
CA CYS A 584 -7.70 24.35 -21.63
C CYS A 584 -8.22 23.06 -22.32
N GLN A 585 -7.34 22.24 -22.89
CA GLN A 585 -7.74 21.00 -23.53
C GLN A 585 -8.13 19.96 -22.48
N SER A 586 -9.16 19.16 -22.77
CA SER A 586 -9.66 18.15 -21.84
C SER A 586 -8.63 17.03 -21.63
N LEU A 587 -8.56 16.54 -20.39
CA LEU A 587 -7.69 15.47 -19.91
C LEU A 587 -8.38 14.09 -19.92
N ALA A 588 -9.69 14.04 -20.15
CA ALA A 588 -10.54 12.86 -20.04
C ALA A 588 -10.78 12.13 -21.37
#